data_AF-A0A949A0V8-F1
#
_entry.id   AF-A0A949A0V8-F1
#
_cell.length_a   1.000
_cell.length_b   1.000
_cell.length_c   1.000
_cell.angle_alpha   90.00
_cell.angle_beta   90.00
_cell.angle_gamma   90.00
#
_symmetry.space_group_name_H-M   'P 1'
#
loop_
_entity.id
_entity.type
_entity.pdbx_description
1 polymer ?
#
loop_
_entity_poly.entity_id
_entity_poly.type
_entity_poly.pdbx_seq_one_letter_code
_entity_poly.pdbx_strand_id
1 'polypeptide(L)'
;MKSDKKMAKMAVGLLFCSVTFSPVLFPASVSAFDIEIDVSPNVLNIESPVEELTVHTNIAFAEVNCSTVELDVAGLIKVPQLYCKSDNRGYLVEKFAAAPVKNQENLNIGAENTFTMSGITVDGEEFSGTQEIKIIAIIPEGL
;
A
#
# COMPACT_ATOMS: atom_id res chain seq x y z
N MET A 1 -1.29 37.22 -75.55
CA MET A 1 -2.08 36.09 -76.07
C MET A 1 -1.15 35.11 -76.78
N LYS A 2 -0.70 34.06 -76.09
CA LYS A 2 -0.37 32.76 -76.68
C LYS A 2 -0.35 31.73 -75.56
N SER A 3 -1.38 30.91 -75.57
CA SER A 3 -1.59 29.77 -74.70
C SER A 3 -1.05 28.56 -75.44
N ASP A 4 -0.13 27.81 -74.83
CA ASP A 4 0.17 26.45 -75.28
C ASP A 4 0.40 25.55 -74.05
N LYS A 5 -0.61 24.72 -73.80
CA LYS A 5 -0.58 23.56 -72.89
C LYS A 5 0.17 22.41 -73.57
N LYS A 6 0.87 21.59 -72.76
CA LYS A 6 1.10 20.11 -72.84
C LYS A 6 2.50 19.81 -72.27
N MET A 7 2.84 18.73 -71.56
CA MET A 7 2.19 17.53 -71.02
C MET A 7 3.20 16.89 -70.04
N ALA A 8 2.67 16.31 -68.97
CA ALA A 8 3.14 15.16 -68.18
C ALA A 8 4.55 14.59 -68.41
N LYS A 9 5.35 14.51 -67.34
CA LYS A 9 6.23 13.36 -67.03
C LYS A 9 6.37 13.12 -65.51
N MET A 10 6.03 11.89 -65.13
CA MET A 10 6.32 11.16 -63.89
C MET A 10 7.73 11.35 -63.32
N ALA A 11 7.82 11.47 -61.99
CA ALA A 11 8.88 10.91 -61.13
C ALA A 11 8.42 11.11 -59.65
N VAL A 12 7.80 10.10 -59.02
CA VAL A 12 8.43 9.09 -58.17
C VAL A 12 9.06 9.67 -56.90
N GLY A 13 8.44 9.34 -55.76
CA GLY A 13 9.13 8.96 -54.53
C GLY A 13 9.53 10.10 -53.58
N LEU A 14 8.73 10.31 -52.53
CA LEU A 14 9.12 10.01 -51.15
C LEU A 14 7.95 10.39 -50.23
N LEU A 15 7.08 9.41 -49.94
CA LEU A 15 6.14 9.53 -48.84
C LEU A 15 6.94 9.21 -47.57
N PHE A 16 7.43 10.25 -46.90
CA PHE A 16 8.07 10.14 -45.58
C PHE A 16 6.98 9.77 -44.56
N CYS A 17 6.67 8.48 -44.47
CA CYS A 17 5.88 7.93 -43.38
C CYS A 17 6.82 7.82 -42.17
N SER A 18 6.98 8.91 -41.43
CA SER A 18 7.63 8.90 -40.13
C SER A 18 6.77 8.07 -39.18
N VAL A 19 7.03 6.76 -39.13
CA VAL A 19 6.51 5.88 -38.09
C VAL A 19 7.19 6.32 -36.79
N THR A 20 6.54 7.24 -36.08
CA THR A 20 6.94 7.64 -34.73
C THR A 20 6.79 6.43 -33.84
N PHE A 21 7.89 5.75 -33.53
CA PHE A 21 7.98 4.74 -32.50
C PHE A 21 7.84 5.45 -31.14
N SER A 22 6.60 5.74 -30.76
CA SER A 22 6.28 6.13 -29.39
C SER A 22 6.38 4.89 -28.52
N PRO A 23 7.30 4.82 -27.54
CA PRO A 23 7.23 3.79 -26.53
C PRO A 23 5.94 4.01 -25.74
N VAL A 24 4.95 3.14 -25.97
CA VAL A 24 3.78 3.04 -25.11
C VAL A 24 4.29 2.52 -23.77
N LEU A 25 4.51 3.43 -22.82
CA LEU A 25 4.71 3.08 -21.42
C LEU A 25 3.39 2.52 -20.90
N PHE A 26 3.26 1.20 -20.96
CA PHE A 26 2.21 0.51 -20.22
C PHE A 26 2.53 0.67 -18.72
N PRO A 27 1.61 1.18 -17.90
CA PRO A 27 1.79 1.11 -16.46
C PRO A 27 1.89 -0.37 -16.09
N ALA A 28 3.05 -0.79 -15.58
CA ALA A 28 3.18 -2.10 -14.97
C ALA A 28 2.34 -2.08 -13.69
N SER A 29 1.22 -2.80 -13.69
CA SER A 29 0.52 -3.11 -12.46
C SER A 29 1.38 -4.12 -11.70
N VAL A 30 2.27 -3.62 -10.84
CA VAL A 30 2.84 -4.45 -9.76
C VAL A 30 1.67 -4.77 -8.86
N SER A 31 1.24 -6.03 -8.89
CA SER A 31 0.25 -6.54 -7.94
C SER A 31 1.02 -6.86 -6.67
N ALA A 32 0.71 -6.20 -5.57
CA ALA A 32 1.21 -6.62 -4.27
C ALA A 32 0.81 -8.09 -4.01
N PHE A 33 1.71 -8.88 -3.44
CA PHE A 33 1.36 -10.23 -3.00
C PHE A 33 0.77 -10.21 -1.58
N ASP A 34 -0.11 -11.17 -1.31
CA ASP A 34 -0.81 -11.26 -0.03
C ASP A 34 0.06 -11.93 1.03
N ILE A 35 0.08 -11.33 2.22
CA ILE A 35 0.65 -11.90 3.45
C ILE A 35 -0.44 -12.06 4.50
N GLU A 36 -0.24 -12.99 5.43
CA GLU A 36 -1.09 -13.09 6.62
C GLU A 36 -0.55 -12.16 7.70
N ILE A 37 -1.46 -11.42 8.34
CA ILE A 37 -1.13 -10.58 9.49
C ILE A 37 -2.00 -10.94 10.69
N ASP A 38 -1.43 -10.77 11.88
CA ASP A 38 -2.12 -10.87 13.16
C ASP A 38 -1.81 -9.65 14.03
N VAL A 39 -2.79 -8.76 14.15
CA VAL A 39 -2.77 -7.49 14.85
C VAL A 39 -3.23 -7.72 16.28
N SER A 40 -2.34 -7.40 17.20
CA SER A 40 -2.54 -7.47 18.63
C SER A 40 -2.54 -6.07 19.25
N PRO A 41 -3.56 -5.73 20.06
CA PRO A 41 -4.74 -6.55 20.39
C PRO A 41 -5.74 -6.65 19.23
N ASN A 42 -6.47 -7.77 19.14
CA ASN A 42 -7.55 -7.98 18.16
C ASN A 42 -8.87 -7.27 18.53
N VAL A 43 -8.92 -6.70 19.74
CA VAL A 43 -9.96 -5.77 20.18
C VAL A 43 -9.27 -4.55 20.78
N LEU A 44 -9.40 -3.39 20.14
CA LEU A 44 -8.83 -2.15 20.61
C LEU A 44 -9.87 -1.38 21.41
N ASN A 45 -9.66 -1.29 22.73
CA ASN A 45 -10.40 -0.34 23.56
C ASN A 45 -9.71 1.03 23.52
N ILE A 46 -10.38 2.05 22.98
CA ILE A 46 -9.80 3.39 22.86
C ILE A 46 -9.56 4.05 24.23
N GLU A 47 -10.33 3.66 25.24
CA GLU A 47 -10.20 4.12 26.64
C GLU A 47 -9.12 3.36 27.43
N SER A 48 -8.47 2.36 26.83
CA SER A 48 -7.39 1.62 27.49
C SER A 48 -6.08 2.42 27.53
N PRO A 49 -5.12 2.07 28.40
CA PRO A 49 -3.78 2.66 28.37
C PRO A 49 -2.85 2.07 27.29
N VAL A 50 -3.35 1.24 26.36
CA VAL A 50 -2.51 0.64 25.30
C VAL A 50 -1.91 1.73 24.40
N GLU A 51 -0.59 1.78 24.30
CA GLU A 51 0.11 2.78 23.49
C GLU A 51 0.55 2.25 22.12
N GLU A 52 0.59 0.93 21.95
CA GLU A 52 1.17 0.27 20.78
C GLU A 52 0.26 -0.85 20.26
N LEU A 53 0.25 -0.99 18.94
CA LEU A 53 -0.31 -2.14 18.21
C LEU A 53 0.87 -2.98 17.72
N THR A 54 0.82 -4.29 17.92
CA THR A 54 1.84 -5.22 17.41
C THR A 54 1.25 -6.03 16.26
N VAL A 55 1.95 -6.10 15.14
CA VAL A 55 1.51 -6.87 13.96
C VAL A 55 2.51 -7.99 13.74
N HIS A 56 2.06 -9.24 13.90
CA HIS A 56 2.77 -10.43 13.51
C HIS A 56 2.45 -10.77 12.06
N THR A 57 3.40 -11.38 11.35
CA THR A 57 3.22 -11.69 9.93
C THR A 57 3.76 -13.08 9.59
N ASN A 58 3.47 -13.56 8.38
CA ASN A 58 4.08 -14.76 7.83
C ASN A 58 5.21 -14.49 6.80
N ILE A 59 5.62 -13.22 6.62
CA ILE A 59 6.73 -12.84 5.73
C ILE A 59 8.06 -12.81 6.50
N ALA A 60 9.13 -13.26 5.86
CA ALA A 60 10.45 -13.27 6.49
C ALA A 60 10.96 -11.83 6.69
N PHE A 61 11.44 -11.50 7.89
CA PHE A 61 11.99 -10.19 8.22
C PHE A 61 13.13 -9.79 7.26
N ALA A 62 13.97 -10.75 6.86
CA ALA A 62 15.10 -10.52 5.98
C ALA A 62 14.72 -10.08 4.56
N GLU A 63 13.48 -10.33 4.15
CA GLU A 63 12.98 -9.99 2.81
C GLU A 63 12.35 -8.59 2.78
N VAL A 64 12.12 -7.94 3.92
CA VAL A 64 11.33 -6.71 4.01
C VAL A 64 12.21 -5.48 4.15
N ASN A 65 11.90 -4.44 3.37
CA ASN A 65 12.43 -3.11 3.62
C ASN A 65 11.57 -2.40 4.69
N CYS A 66 11.99 -2.53 5.97
CA CYS A 66 11.28 -1.98 7.13
C CYS A 66 10.88 -0.50 6.99
N SER A 67 11.65 0.33 6.27
CA SER A 67 11.38 1.76 6.12
C SER A 67 10.16 2.09 5.23
N THR A 68 9.64 1.07 4.54
CA THR A 68 8.51 1.20 3.62
C THR A 68 7.21 0.68 4.21
N VAL A 69 7.26 0.09 5.41
CA VAL A 69 6.11 -0.58 6.00
C VAL A 69 5.15 0.43 6.59
N GLU A 70 3.90 0.39 6.14
CA GLU A 70 2.83 1.25 6.59
C GLU A 70 1.67 0.42 7.13
N LEU A 71 0.97 0.98 8.12
CA LEU A 71 -0.32 0.48 8.57
C LEU A 71 -1.39 1.52 8.26
N ASP A 72 -2.38 1.11 7.48
CA ASP A 72 -3.57 1.87 7.17
C ASP A 72 -4.78 1.30 7.93
N VAL A 73 -5.58 2.18 8.52
CA VAL A 73 -6.82 1.79 9.20
C VAL A 73 -8.02 2.40 8.47
N ALA A 74 -8.91 1.52 8.02
CA ALA A 74 -10.16 1.81 7.32
C ALA A 74 -10.01 2.66 6.04
N GLY A 75 -8.82 2.79 5.45
CA GLY A 75 -8.54 3.72 4.35
C GLY A 75 -8.44 5.18 4.79
N LEU A 76 -8.38 5.45 6.09
CA LEU A 76 -8.56 6.79 6.67
C LEU A 76 -7.35 7.26 7.48
N ILE A 77 -6.59 6.35 8.08
CA ILE A 77 -5.55 6.67 9.05
C ILE A 77 -4.27 5.95 8.67
N LYS A 78 -3.19 6.71 8.45
CA LYS A 78 -1.84 6.17 8.41
C LYS A 78 -1.25 6.18 9.81
N VAL A 79 -0.87 5.01 10.30
CA VAL A 79 -0.39 4.82 11.66
C VAL A 79 1.14 4.81 11.66
N PRO A 80 1.81 5.67 12.46
CA PRO A 80 3.26 5.71 12.54
C PRO A 80 3.83 4.38 13.04
N GLN A 81 4.81 3.89 12.30
CA GLN A 81 5.66 2.78 12.72
C GLN A 81 6.58 3.21 13.87
N LEU A 82 6.73 2.34 14.85
CA LEU A 82 7.61 2.51 16.01
C LEU A 82 8.82 1.59 15.92
N TYR A 83 8.63 0.35 15.45
CA TYR A 83 9.68 -0.65 15.50
C TYR A 83 9.43 -1.80 14.52
N CYS A 84 10.49 -2.17 13.78
CA CYS A 84 10.54 -3.33 12.91
C CYS A 84 11.55 -4.35 13.46
N LYS A 85 11.15 -5.61 13.64
CA LYS A 85 12.06 -6.68 14.05
C LYS A 85 11.66 -8.04 13.52
N SER A 86 12.58 -8.99 13.70
CA SER A 86 12.32 -10.41 13.55
C SER A 86 11.81 -11.02 14.86
N ASP A 87 10.87 -11.96 14.77
CA ASP A 87 10.53 -12.86 15.87
C ASP A 87 11.57 -14.00 16.04
N ASN A 88 11.30 -14.96 16.93
CA ASN A 88 12.18 -16.11 17.15
C ASN A 88 12.17 -17.14 16.01
N ARG A 89 11.29 -16.99 15.02
CA ARG A 89 11.15 -17.86 13.84
C ARG A 89 11.70 -17.20 12.57
N GLY A 90 12.06 -15.92 12.61
CA GLY A 90 12.56 -15.19 11.45
C GLY A 90 11.51 -14.30 10.76
N TYR A 91 10.27 -14.26 11.26
CA TYR A 91 9.19 -13.51 10.62
C TYR A 91 9.17 -12.05 11.07
N LEU A 92 8.68 -11.19 10.19
CA LEU A 92 8.51 -9.77 10.47
C LEU A 92 7.47 -9.57 11.60
N VAL A 93 7.85 -8.75 12.57
CA VAL A 93 6.98 -8.18 13.58
C VAL A 93 7.14 -6.67 13.59
N GLU A 94 6.04 -5.98 13.41
CA GLU A 94 5.96 -4.52 13.42
C GLU A 94 5.25 -4.02 14.67
N LYS A 95 5.62 -2.82 15.11
CA LYS A 95 4.89 -2.07 16.12
C LYS A 95 4.48 -0.72 15.59
N PHE A 96 3.24 -0.33 15.86
CA PHE A 96 2.67 0.94 15.45
C PHE A 96 2.08 1.69 16.64
N ALA A 97 2.07 3.02 16.59
CA ALA A 97 1.48 3.83 17.65
C ALA A 97 -0.06 3.69 17.67
N ALA A 98 -0.66 3.41 18.82
CA ALA A 98 -2.12 3.32 18.92
C ALA A 98 -2.81 4.69 18.93
N ALA A 99 -2.09 5.76 19.31
CA ALA A 99 -2.68 7.09 19.52
C ALA A 99 -3.46 7.66 18.31
N PRO A 100 -2.99 7.57 17.05
CA PRO A 100 -3.74 8.06 15.89
C PRO A 100 -5.06 7.33 15.66
N VAL A 101 -5.12 6.05 16.02
CA VAL A 101 -6.36 5.25 15.93
C VAL A 101 -7.33 5.67 17.04
N LYS A 102 -6.83 5.85 18.26
CA LYS A 102 -7.65 6.22 19.42
C LYS A 102 -8.29 7.60 19.34
N ASN A 103 -7.65 8.54 18.64
CA ASN A 103 -8.11 9.92 18.53
C ASN A 103 -9.03 10.17 17.32
N GLN A 104 -9.40 9.14 16.55
CA GLN A 104 -10.15 9.32 15.31
C GLN A 104 -11.66 9.16 15.49
N GLU A 105 -12.42 10.17 15.07
CA GLU A 105 -13.89 10.21 15.18
C GLU A 105 -14.62 9.39 14.11
N ASN A 106 -13.96 9.07 12.99
CA ASN A 106 -14.55 8.40 11.83
C ASN A 106 -14.46 6.85 11.87
N LEU A 107 -14.00 6.27 12.99
CA LEU A 107 -13.92 4.82 13.14
C LEU A 107 -15.27 4.26 13.60
N ASN A 108 -15.58 3.03 13.14
CA ASN A 108 -16.82 2.37 13.53
C ASN A 108 -16.67 1.80 14.95
N ILE A 109 -17.00 2.61 15.96
CA ILE A 109 -16.99 2.17 17.36
C ILE A 109 -18.08 1.12 17.60
N GLY A 110 -17.70 0.02 18.25
CA GLY A 110 -18.56 -1.15 18.50
C GLY A 110 -18.56 -2.18 17.38
N ALA A 111 -17.87 -1.91 16.26
CA ALA A 111 -17.81 -2.76 15.08
C ALA A 111 -16.36 -3.08 14.67
N GLU A 112 -16.24 -3.95 13.67
CA GLU A 112 -14.97 -4.29 13.03
C GLU A 112 -14.51 -3.13 12.13
N ASN A 113 -13.19 -2.90 12.12
CA ASN A 113 -12.53 -1.97 11.23
C ASN A 113 -11.37 -2.69 10.54
N THR A 114 -11.18 -2.43 9.26
CA THR A 114 -10.15 -3.05 8.44
C THR A 114 -8.79 -2.42 8.70
N PHE A 115 -7.81 -3.22 9.12
CA PHE A 115 -6.40 -2.83 9.25
C PHE A 115 -5.63 -3.45 8.09
N THR A 116 -4.95 -2.62 7.30
CA THR A 116 -4.17 -3.05 6.14
C THR A 116 -2.73 -2.65 6.33
N MET A 117 -1.84 -3.65 6.40
CA MET A 117 -0.40 -3.44 6.38
C MET A 117 0.10 -3.57 4.94
N SER A 118 1.01 -2.70 4.52
CA SER A 118 1.63 -2.76 3.21
C SER A 118 3.10 -2.37 3.27
N GLY A 119 3.91 -2.84 2.33
CA GLY A 119 5.31 -2.46 2.24
C GLY A 119 5.98 -2.98 0.98
N ILE A 120 7.30 -2.82 0.91
CA ILE A 120 8.12 -3.25 -0.21
C ILE A 120 9.21 -4.20 0.30
N THR A 121 9.50 -5.27 -0.44
CA THR A 121 10.61 -6.17 -0.18
C THR A 121 11.96 -5.53 -0.52
N VAL A 122 13.05 -6.12 -0.09
CA VAL A 122 14.41 -5.71 -0.47
C VAL A 122 14.66 -5.83 -1.97
N ASP A 123 13.90 -6.68 -2.66
CA ASP A 123 13.95 -6.91 -4.12
C ASP A 123 12.98 -6.01 -4.90
N GLY A 124 12.22 -5.15 -4.23
CA GLY A 124 11.32 -4.16 -4.85
C GLY A 124 9.91 -4.67 -5.14
N GLU A 125 9.52 -5.82 -4.60
CA GLU A 125 8.16 -6.36 -4.72
C GLU A 125 7.25 -5.78 -3.64
N GLU A 126 6.03 -5.38 -3.99
CA GLU A 126 5.04 -4.91 -3.01
C GLU A 126 4.37 -6.09 -2.31
N PHE A 127 4.05 -5.92 -1.03
CA PHE A 127 3.24 -6.87 -0.26
C PHE A 127 2.15 -6.17 0.52
N SER A 128 1.06 -6.88 0.81
CA SER A 128 -0.01 -6.38 1.68
C SER A 128 -0.69 -7.50 2.46
N GLY A 129 -1.19 -7.17 3.65
CA GLY A 129 -2.03 -8.07 4.43
C GLY A 129 -3.09 -7.28 5.18
N THR A 130 -4.24 -7.91 5.43
CA THR A 130 -5.41 -7.26 6.03
C THR A 130 -6.01 -8.10 7.14
N GLN A 131 -6.49 -7.44 8.20
CA GLN A 131 -7.27 -8.06 9.27
C GLN A 131 -8.36 -7.11 9.79
N GLU A 132 -9.49 -7.69 10.17
CA GLU A 132 -10.57 -6.98 10.85
C GLU A 132 -10.32 -6.94 12.36
N ILE A 133 -10.41 -5.74 12.94
CA ILE A 133 -10.17 -5.50 14.38
C ILE A 133 -11.35 -4.74 14.97
N LYS A 134 -11.86 -5.26 16.08
CA LYS A 134 -13.00 -4.64 16.77
C LYS A 134 -12.54 -3.43 17.58
N ILE A 135 -13.16 -2.29 17.36
CA ILE A 135 -12.90 -1.09 18.15
C ILE A 135 -14.03 -0.87 19.15
N ILE A 136 -13.70 -0.62 20.40
CA ILE A 136 -14.68 -0.37 21.48
C ILE A 136 -14.27 0.85 22.30
N ALA A 137 -15.23 1.44 23.01
CA ALA A 137 -15.01 2.53 23.95
C ALA A 137 -15.65 2.15 25.30
N ILE A 138 -14.87 1.50 26.15
CA ILE A 138 -15.31 1.06 27.48
C ILE A 138 -14.39 1.63 28.53
N ILE A 139 -14.92 2.47 29.42
CA ILE A 139 -14.18 2.96 30.59
C ILE A 139 -13.93 1.76 31.52
N PRO A 140 -12.67 1.39 31.82
CA PRO A 140 -12.39 0.27 32.70
C PRO A 140 -12.90 0.54 34.12
N GLU A 141 -13.80 -0.31 34.62
CA GLU A 141 -14.26 -0.25 36.01
C GLU A 141 -13.26 -0.99 36.91
N GLY A 142 -12.23 -0.28 37.39
CA GLY A 142 -11.34 -0.78 38.45
C GLY A 142 -9.86 -0.46 38.24
N LEU A 143 -9.33 0.42 39.09
CA LEU A 143 -7.91 0.49 39.44
C LEU A 143 -7.75 -0.02 40.88
#